data_AF-A0A1L5J5D2-F1
#
_entry.id   AF-A0A1L5J5D2-F1
#
_cell.length_a   1.000
_cell.length_b   1.000
_cell.length_c   1.000
_cell.angle_alpha   90.00
_cell.angle_beta   90.00
_cell.angle_gamma   90.00
#
_symmetry.space_group_name_H-M   'P 1'
#
loop_
_entity.id
_entity.type
_entity.pdbx_description
1 polymer ?
#
loop_
_entity_poly.entity_id
_entity_poly.type
_entity_poly.pdbx_seq_one_letter_code
_entity_poly.pdbx_strand_id
1 'polypeptide(L)'
;PDLLAVASFYKDWGAIGGTTNFMAWGEFPETDKEPESLYMPRGAIMNRNLGGVKMADQANVTENVARAWYEDGADLHPYKGETKPLQENPKYKPDDGKYSWFKAPRYEGEPCEVGPLARVLVAYAKGHKDIKPIVDSVLQTLGVPAAALFSTLGRTAARGIETMAIGEAMEGWITELVANIKNGDTQTYQPYEMPDSGMGVGLNDVPRGSLGHWVQIENKKIKNYQYVVPSTW
;
A
#
# COMPACT_ATOMS: atom_id res chain seq x y z
N PRO A 1 -22.95 -6.06 5.47
CA PRO A 1 -24.29 -6.28 4.86
C PRO A 1 -24.67 -5.19 3.84
N ASP A 2 -24.67 -3.91 4.25
CA ASP A 2 -25.06 -2.78 3.39
C ASP A 2 -24.24 -2.68 2.11
N LEU A 3 -22.92 -2.88 2.21
CA LEU A 3 -22.02 -2.90 1.06
C LEU A 3 -22.48 -3.87 -0.03
N LEU A 4 -22.90 -5.08 0.35
CA LEU A 4 -23.38 -6.09 -0.59
C LEU A 4 -24.78 -5.76 -1.11
N ALA A 5 -25.66 -5.24 -0.25
CA ALA A 5 -26.99 -4.81 -0.64
C ALA A 5 -26.90 -3.73 -1.72
N VAL A 6 -26.10 -2.68 -1.51
CA VAL A 6 -25.87 -1.62 -2.50
C VAL A 6 -25.22 -2.18 -3.76
N ALA A 7 -24.13 -2.95 -3.63
CA ALA A 7 -23.43 -3.52 -4.79
C ALA A 7 -24.34 -4.39 -5.69
N SER A 8 -25.37 -5.02 -5.13
CA SER A 8 -26.32 -5.83 -5.89
C SER A 8 -27.11 -5.03 -6.95
N PHE A 9 -27.32 -3.73 -6.73
CA PHE A 9 -27.99 -2.81 -7.66
C PHE A 9 -27.04 -2.14 -8.68
N TYR A 10 -25.73 -2.22 -8.46
CA TYR A 10 -24.71 -1.49 -9.23
C TYR A 10 -23.66 -2.43 -9.84
N LYS A 11 -24.05 -3.66 -10.23
CA LYS A 11 -23.11 -4.66 -10.76
C LYS A 11 -22.41 -4.21 -12.05
N ASP A 12 -23.03 -3.32 -12.81
CA ASP A 12 -22.47 -2.66 -13.99
C ASP A 12 -21.20 -1.85 -13.68
N TRP A 13 -21.06 -1.34 -12.45
CA TRP A 13 -19.82 -0.69 -11.98
C TRP A 13 -18.64 -1.67 -11.85
N GLY A 14 -18.90 -2.97 -11.96
CA GLY A 14 -17.91 -4.02 -12.11
C GLY A 14 -17.13 -3.96 -13.42
N ALA A 15 -17.55 -3.14 -14.39
CA ALA A 15 -16.93 -3.03 -15.72
C ALA A 15 -16.08 -1.76 -15.92
N ILE A 16 -16.07 -0.82 -14.97
CA ILE A 16 -15.41 0.49 -15.11
C ILE A 16 -14.44 0.81 -13.98
N GLY A 17 -13.53 1.77 -14.19
CA GLY A 17 -12.62 2.27 -13.17
C GLY A 17 -11.53 1.29 -12.74
N GLY A 18 -11.16 0.36 -13.63
CA GLY A 18 -10.09 -0.60 -13.41
C GLY A 18 -8.69 -0.02 -13.67
N THR A 19 -7.71 -0.56 -12.96
CA THR A 19 -6.27 -0.28 -13.08
C THR A 19 -5.52 -1.58 -13.44
N THR A 20 -4.22 -1.49 -13.75
CA THR A 20 -3.49 -2.62 -14.35
C THR A 20 -2.48 -3.26 -13.40
N ASN A 21 -1.78 -2.45 -12.61
CA ASN A 21 -0.73 -2.89 -11.70
C ASN A 21 -1.10 -2.54 -10.26
N PHE A 22 -0.68 -3.39 -9.32
CA PHE A 22 -1.02 -3.27 -7.91
C PHE A 22 0.20 -3.53 -7.03
N MET A 23 0.33 -2.80 -5.94
CA MET A 23 1.40 -2.98 -4.97
C MET A 23 0.88 -2.88 -3.54
N ALA A 24 1.42 -3.73 -2.66
CA ALA A 24 1.17 -3.73 -1.23
C ALA A 24 2.51 -3.95 -0.49
N TRP A 25 2.82 -3.12 0.50
CA TRP A 25 3.96 -3.36 1.41
C TRP A 25 3.68 -4.44 2.45
N GLY A 26 2.40 -4.70 2.70
CA GLY A 26 1.92 -5.57 3.76
C GLY A 26 1.83 -4.86 5.11
N GLU A 27 1.16 -5.49 6.05
CA GLU A 27 0.90 -4.96 7.39
C GLU A 27 0.60 -6.07 8.39
N PHE A 28 0.67 -5.73 9.68
CA PHE A 28 0.37 -6.59 10.83
C PHE A 28 1.32 -7.79 10.92
N PRO A 29 2.59 -7.57 11.34
CA PRO A 29 3.55 -8.65 11.55
C PRO A 29 3.09 -9.57 12.70
N GLU A 30 3.03 -10.87 12.42
CA GLU A 30 2.66 -11.90 13.42
C GLU A 30 3.90 -12.47 14.14
N THR A 31 5.10 -12.28 13.58
CA THR A 31 6.40 -12.69 14.16
C THR A 31 7.52 -11.80 13.65
N ASP A 32 8.73 -11.91 14.22
CA ASP A 32 9.94 -11.19 13.77
C ASP A 32 10.41 -11.52 12.33
N LYS A 33 9.80 -12.51 11.68
CA LYS A 33 10.13 -12.90 10.28
C LYS A 33 9.42 -12.00 9.28
N GLU A 34 9.83 -10.75 9.20
CA GLU A 34 9.28 -9.80 8.25
C GLU A 34 10.05 -9.78 6.92
N PRO A 35 9.34 -9.73 5.77
CA PRO A 35 7.90 -9.53 5.61
C PRO A 35 7.05 -10.81 5.55
N GLU A 36 7.64 -12.00 5.74
CA GLU A 36 6.94 -13.28 5.59
C GLU A 36 5.80 -13.50 6.59
N SER A 37 5.87 -12.85 7.75
CA SER A 37 4.91 -12.95 8.85
C SER A 37 3.76 -11.96 8.78
N LEU A 38 3.71 -11.09 7.77
CA LEU A 38 2.66 -10.08 7.67
C LEU A 38 1.31 -10.74 7.35
N TYR A 39 0.31 -10.55 8.22
CA TYR A 39 -1.06 -11.01 8.01
C TYR A 39 -1.65 -10.43 6.71
N MET A 40 -1.42 -9.14 6.45
CA MET A 40 -1.63 -8.58 5.11
C MET A 40 -0.33 -8.75 4.32
N PRO A 41 -0.25 -9.67 3.34
CA PRO A 41 1.03 -10.01 2.75
C PRO A 41 1.56 -8.93 1.80
N ARG A 42 2.88 -8.74 1.82
CA ARG A 42 3.61 -7.92 0.83
C ARG A 42 3.54 -8.52 -0.57
N GLY A 43 3.36 -7.68 -1.59
CA GLY A 43 3.50 -8.14 -2.98
C GLY A 43 3.21 -7.10 -4.05
N ALA A 44 3.60 -7.42 -5.28
CA ALA A 44 3.32 -6.66 -6.48
C ALA A 44 2.68 -7.56 -7.54
N ILE A 45 1.64 -7.04 -8.21
CA ILE A 45 0.92 -7.68 -9.31
C ILE A 45 1.03 -6.76 -10.52
N MET A 46 1.65 -7.25 -11.59
CA MET A 46 1.77 -6.52 -12.85
C MET A 46 0.80 -7.08 -13.87
N ASN A 47 0.22 -6.23 -14.71
CA ASN A 47 -0.67 -6.64 -15.82
C ASN A 47 -1.85 -7.53 -15.37
N ARG A 48 -2.39 -7.28 -14.17
CA ARG A 48 -3.45 -8.09 -13.53
C ARG A 48 -3.13 -9.58 -13.40
N ASN A 49 -1.86 -9.97 -13.48
CA ASN A 49 -1.44 -11.37 -13.43
C ASN A 49 -1.38 -11.87 -11.97
N LEU A 50 -2.51 -12.36 -11.45
CA LEU A 50 -2.60 -12.92 -10.10
C LEU A 50 -1.72 -14.17 -9.92
N GLY A 51 -1.46 -14.94 -10.97
CA GLY A 51 -0.56 -16.10 -10.89
C GLY A 51 0.93 -15.72 -10.80
N GLY A 52 1.26 -14.45 -11.00
CA GLY A 52 2.62 -13.93 -11.05
C GLY A 52 2.95 -12.92 -9.96
N VAL A 53 2.29 -12.99 -8.79
CA VAL A 53 2.61 -12.11 -7.65
C VAL A 53 4.09 -12.26 -7.30
N LYS A 54 4.79 -11.12 -7.22
CA LYS A 54 6.18 -11.05 -6.76
C LYS A 54 6.26 -10.39 -5.40
N MET A 55 7.34 -10.63 -4.66
CA MET A 55 7.65 -9.83 -3.47
C MET A 55 7.97 -8.40 -3.93
N ALA A 56 7.31 -7.41 -3.34
CA ALA A 56 7.59 -6.01 -3.64
C ALA A 56 8.90 -5.58 -2.97
N ASP A 57 9.75 -4.83 -3.69
CA ASP A 57 11.04 -4.33 -3.20
C ASP A 57 11.08 -2.79 -3.30
N GLN A 58 11.36 -2.13 -2.18
CA GLN A 58 11.48 -0.67 -2.12
C GLN A 58 12.52 -0.11 -3.09
N ALA A 59 13.55 -0.88 -3.45
CA ALA A 59 14.59 -0.45 -4.38
C ALA A 59 14.04 -0.09 -5.78
N ASN A 60 12.85 -0.60 -6.12
CA ASN A 60 12.18 -0.35 -7.40
C ASN A 60 11.27 0.88 -7.39
N VAL A 61 11.20 1.63 -6.28
CA VAL A 61 10.42 2.86 -6.16
C VAL A 61 11.18 4.04 -6.72
N THR A 62 10.54 4.83 -7.57
CA THR A 62 11.03 6.13 -8.03
C THR A 62 9.92 7.17 -8.01
N GLU A 63 10.25 8.45 -7.91
CA GLU A 63 9.30 9.56 -8.02
C GLU A 63 9.65 10.44 -9.22
N ASN A 64 8.70 10.60 -10.15
CA ASN A 64 8.82 11.50 -11.30
C ASN A 64 8.24 12.90 -10.97
N VAL A 65 8.85 13.94 -11.52
CA VAL A 65 8.40 15.34 -11.33
C VAL A 65 8.09 16.08 -12.64
N ALA A 66 8.10 15.39 -13.79
CA ALA A 66 7.93 16.00 -15.10
C ALA A 66 6.59 16.76 -15.24
N ARG A 67 5.56 16.31 -14.53
CA ARG A 67 4.21 16.91 -14.51
C ARG A 67 3.85 17.58 -13.17
N ALA A 68 4.79 17.62 -12.24
CA ALA A 68 4.61 18.16 -10.90
C ALA A 68 5.31 19.53 -10.76
N TRP A 69 4.82 20.42 -9.90
CA TRP A 69 5.34 21.77 -9.68
C TRP A 69 6.63 21.80 -8.85
N TYR A 70 7.61 21.00 -9.26
CA TYR A 70 8.98 20.97 -8.77
C TYR A 70 9.96 21.32 -9.88
N GLU A 71 11.17 21.70 -9.52
CA GLU A 71 12.30 21.82 -10.46
C GLU A 71 12.47 20.51 -11.26
N ASP A 72 12.86 20.64 -12.54
CA ASP A 72 13.05 19.47 -13.40
C ASP A 72 14.26 18.64 -12.95
N GLY A 73 14.12 17.32 -13.09
CA GLY A 73 15.13 16.37 -12.66
C GLY A 73 14.83 14.96 -13.16
N ALA A 74 15.78 14.05 -12.92
CA ALA A 74 15.59 12.64 -13.19
C ALA A 74 14.58 12.01 -12.22
N ASP A 75 14.10 10.82 -12.55
CA ASP A 75 13.34 10.00 -11.60
C ASP A 75 14.28 9.54 -10.48
N LEU A 76 13.88 9.82 -9.23
CA LEU A 76 14.73 9.57 -8.07
C LEU A 76 14.08 8.56 -7.14
N HIS A 77 14.88 7.60 -6.67
CA HIS A 77 14.50 6.78 -5.54
C HIS A 77 14.39 7.66 -4.27
N PRO A 78 13.42 7.45 -3.37
CA PRO A 78 13.18 8.33 -2.20
C PRO A 78 14.41 8.59 -1.32
N TYR A 79 15.32 7.62 -1.14
CA TYR A 79 16.60 7.88 -0.48
C TYR A 79 17.36 9.08 -1.08
N LYS A 80 17.39 9.21 -2.40
CA LYS A 80 18.01 10.33 -3.11
C LYS A 80 16.99 11.40 -3.52
N GLY A 81 15.75 11.30 -3.04
CA GLY A 81 14.66 12.15 -3.47
C GLY A 81 14.90 13.61 -3.08
N GLU A 82 14.44 14.49 -3.95
CA GLU A 82 14.48 15.93 -3.75
C GLU A 82 13.06 16.50 -3.68
N THR A 83 12.90 17.59 -2.93
CA THR A 83 11.64 18.33 -2.84
C THR A 83 11.96 19.80 -3.02
N LYS A 84 12.09 20.23 -4.29
CA LYS A 84 12.42 21.61 -4.69
C LYS A 84 11.24 22.23 -5.44
N PRO A 85 10.28 22.88 -4.74
CA PRO A 85 9.16 23.55 -5.38
C PRO A 85 9.61 24.63 -6.37
N LEU A 86 8.84 24.83 -7.43
CA LEU A 86 9.03 26.00 -8.29
C LEU A 86 8.89 27.29 -7.47
N GLN A 87 9.79 28.24 -7.70
CA GLN A 87 9.82 29.52 -6.95
C GLN A 87 8.72 30.47 -7.43
N GLU A 88 8.35 30.41 -8.70
CA GLU A 88 7.21 31.14 -9.24
C GLU A 88 5.87 30.46 -8.91
N ASN A 89 4.80 31.26 -8.89
CA ASN A 89 3.45 30.72 -8.81
C ASN A 89 3.18 29.81 -10.02
N PRO A 90 2.92 28.51 -9.82
CA PRO A 90 2.77 27.58 -10.91
C PRO A 90 1.52 27.89 -11.73
N LYS A 91 1.67 27.83 -13.06
CA LYS A 91 0.54 27.89 -13.99
C LYS A 91 0.02 26.48 -14.23
N TYR A 92 -1.28 26.28 -14.04
CA TYR A 92 -1.95 25.00 -14.31
C TYR A 92 -1.98 24.73 -15.82
N LYS A 93 -1.24 23.70 -16.27
CA LYS A 93 -1.11 23.33 -17.70
C LYS A 93 -1.26 21.80 -17.87
N PRO A 94 -2.49 21.28 -17.95
CA PRO A 94 -2.73 19.83 -17.97
C PRO A 94 -2.34 19.15 -19.29
N ASP A 95 -2.32 19.86 -20.41
CA ASP A 95 -2.10 19.25 -21.74
C ASP A 95 -0.61 18.89 -21.97
N ASP A 96 0.30 19.83 -21.71
CA ASP A 96 1.72 19.71 -22.06
C ASP A 96 2.68 20.16 -20.95
N GLY A 97 2.15 20.64 -19.81
CA GLY A 97 2.95 21.17 -18.71
C GLY A 97 2.78 20.44 -17.38
N LYS A 98 3.08 21.18 -16.31
CA LYS A 98 2.94 20.75 -14.91
C LYS A 98 1.57 21.18 -14.37
N TYR A 99 0.93 20.31 -13.60
CA TYR A 99 -0.47 20.51 -13.17
C TYR A 99 -0.77 20.05 -11.74
N SER A 100 0.24 19.60 -10.98
CA SER A 100 0.02 19.00 -9.65
C SER A 100 1.16 19.29 -8.68
N TRP A 101 0.83 19.32 -7.38
CA TRP A 101 1.83 19.26 -6.30
C TRP A 101 2.21 17.83 -5.94
N PHE A 102 1.47 16.83 -6.39
CA PHE A 102 1.91 15.45 -6.26
C PHE A 102 3.08 15.20 -7.23
N LYS A 103 4.16 14.62 -6.73
CA LYS A 103 5.09 13.85 -7.57
C LYS A 103 4.34 12.63 -8.15
N ALA A 104 4.96 11.89 -9.06
CA ALA A 104 4.37 10.72 -9.71
C ALA A 104 5.22 9.46 -9.43
N PRO A 105 4.96 8.73 -8.33
CA PRO A 105 5.65 7.52 -7.99
C PRO A 105 5.47 6.43 -9.04
N ARG A 106 6.51 5.62 -9.24
CA ARG A 106 6.53 4.46 -10.13
C ARG A 106 7.18 3.30 -9.42
N TYR A 107 6.65 2.10 -9.65
CA TYR A 107 7.24 0.84 -9.21
C TYR A 107 7.70 0.08 -10.45
N GLU A 108 9.00 -0.20 -10.56
CA GLU A 108 9.58 -0.78 -11.79
C GLU A 108 9.26 0.05 -13.06
N GLY A 109 9.13 1.38 -12.91
CA GLY A 109 8.78 2.30 -14.00
C GLY A 109 7.29 2.42 -14.31
N GLU A 110 6.44 1.60 -13.67
CA GLU A 110 5.01 1.52 -13.94
C GLU A 110 4.16 2.25 -12.88
N PRO A 111 3.01 2.84 -13.25
CA PRO A 111 2.02 3.31 -12.28
C PRO A 111 1.33 2.11 -11.62
N CYS A 112 1.17 2.17 -10.30
CA CYS A 112 0.58 1.09 -9.50
C CYS A 112 -0.54 1.62 -8.63
N GLU A 113 -1.70 0.96 -8.66
CA GLU A 113 -2.72 1.14 -7.64
C GLU A 113 -2.25 0.52 -6.32
N VAL A 114 -2.41 1.28 -5.24
CA VAL A 114 -2.22 0.80 -3.87
C VAL A 114 -3.54 0.88 -3.12
N GLY A 115 -3.62 0.25 -1.95
CA GLY A 115 -4.81 0.34 -1.09
C GLY A 115 -5.57 -0.98 -0.97
N PRO A 116 -6.85 -0.91 -0.57
CA PRO A 116 -7.60 -2.10 -0.20
C PRO A 116 -7.66 -3.14 -1.31
N LEU A 117 -7.85 -2.70 -2.56
CA LEU A 117 -7.89 -3.62 -3.70
C LEU A 117 -6.55 -4.33 -3.89
N ALA A 118 -5.43 -3.59 -3.83
CA ALA A 118 -4.11 -4.18 -3.98
C ALA A 118 -3.82 -5.24 -2.91
N ARG A 119 -4.07 -4.92 -1.62
CA ARG A 119 -3.87 -5.86 -0.51
C ARG A 119 -4.73 -7.11 -0.64
N VAL A 120 -6.03 -6.93 -0.92
CA VAL A 120 -6.96 -8.05 -1.08
C VAL A 120 -6.55 -8.94 -2.27
N LEU A 121 -6.13 -8.36 -3.40
CA LEU A 121 -5.68 -9.14 -4.56
C LEU A 121 -4.39 -9.91 -4.26
N VAL A 122 -3.40 -9.29 -3.59
CA VAL A 122 -2.16 -9.97 -3.19
C VAL A 122 -2.46 -11.11 -2.22
N ALA A 123 -3.30 -10.88 -1.20
CA ALA A 123 -3.73 -11.90 -0.27
C ALA A 123 -4.48 -13.04 -0.95
N TYR A 124 -5.43 -12.71 -1.84
CA TYR A 124 -6.19 -13.69 -2.60
C TYR A 124 -5.30 -14.58 -3.47
N ALA A 125 -4.37 -13.96 -4.21
CA ALA A 125 -3.45 -14.64 -5.09
C ALA A 125 -2.45 -15.54 -4.33
N LYS A 126 -2.06 -15.17 -3.11
CA LYS A 126 -1.28 -16.03 -2.21
C LYS A 126 -2.09 -17.11 -1.49
N GLY A 127 -3.40 -17.18 -1.74
CA GLY A 127 -4.27 -18.16 -1.10
C GLY A 127 -4.45 -17.92 0.40
N HIS A 128 -4.43 -16.66 0.85
CA HIS A 128 -4.55 -16.31 2.26
C HIS A 128 -5.80 -16.94 2.89
N LYS A 129 -5.60 -17.77 3.92
CA LYS A 129 -6.63 -18.64 4.53
C LYS A 129 -7.90 -17.90 4.96
N ASP A 130 -7.75 -16.67 5.46
CA ASP A 130 -8.88 -15.92 6.01
C ASP A 130 -9.51 -14.96 4.97
N ILE A 131 -8.71 -14.47 4.01
CA ILE A 131 -9.18 -13.42 3.08
C ILE A 131 -9.77 -14.03 1.82
N LYS A 132 -9.18 -15.12 1.31
CA LYS A 132 -9.67 -15.78 0.10
C LYS A 132 -11.14 -16.24 0.21
N PRO A 133 -11.58 -16.89 1.30
CA PRO A 133 -12.98 -17.29 1.45
C PRO A 133 -13.95 -16.09 1.46
N ILE A 134 -13.54 -14.96 2.04
CA ILE A 134 -14.34 -13.73 2.06
C ILE A 134 -14.54 -13.22 0.64
N VAL A 135 -13.46 -13.13 -0.15
CA VAL A 135 -13.53 -12.71 -1.57
C VAL A 135 -14.46 -13.65 -2.35
N ASP A 136 -14.28 -14.96 -2.21
CA ASP A 136 -15.09 -15.96 -2.92
C ASP A 136 -16.59 -15.82 -2.54
N SER A 137 -16.90 -15.62 -1.26
CA SER A 137 -18.25 -15.38 -0.76
C SER A 137 -18.87 -14.10 -1.33
N VAL A 138 -18.12 -13.00 -1.40
CA VAL A 138 -18.58 -11.74 -1.98
C VAL A 138 -18.89 -11.90 -3.47
N LEU A 139 -18.00 -12.55 -4.23
CA LEU A 139 -18.20 -12.81 -5.67
C LEU A 139 -19.43 -13.70 -5.91
N GLN A 140 -19.58 -14.77 -5.12
CA GLN A 140 -20.72 -15.68 -5.19
C GLN A 140 -22.04 -14.96 -4.86
N THR A 141 -22.06 -14.18 -3.77
CA THR A 141 -23.25 -13.44 -3.34
C THR A 141 -23.72 -12.44 -4.39
N LEU A 142 -22.77 -11.75 -5.04
CA LEU A 142 -23.07 -10.80 -6.11
C LEU A 142 -23.30 -11.48 -7.46
N GLY A 143 -22.94 -12.75 -7.63
CA GLY A 143 -23.03 -13.46 -8.91
C GLY A 143 -22.21 -12.78 -10.01
N VAL A 144 -21.01 -12.31 -9.68
CA VAL A 144 -20.09 -11.61 -10.61
C VAL A 144 -18.80 -12.41 -10.80
N PRO A 145 -18.15 -12.35 -11.98
CA PRO A 145 -16.88 -13.03 -12.20
C PRO A 145 -15.74 -12.35 -11.42
N ALA A 146 -14.65 -13.08 -11.15
CA ALA A 146 -13.46 -12.53 -10.48
C ALA A 146 -12.87 -11.29 -11.18
N ALA A 147 -13.06 -11.17 -12.50
CA ALA A 147 -12.67 -9.99 -13.28
C ALA A 147 -13.32 -8.68 -12.76
N ALA A 148 -14.48 -8.76 -12.11
CA ALA A 148 -15.16 -7.61 -11.51
C ALA A 148 -14.39 -7.00 -10.33
N LEU A 149 -13.38 -7.69 -9.76
CA LEU A 149 -12.50 -7.10 -8.75
C LEU A 149 -11.68 -5.92 -9.32
N PHE A 150 -11.34 -5.95 -10.61
CA PHE A 150 -10.55 -4.90 -11.27
C PHE A 150 -11.42 -3.71 -11.72
N SER A 151 -12.16 -3.12 -10.78
CA SER A 151 -13.16 -2.09 -11.06
C SER A 151 -13.41 -1.17 -9.86
N THR A 152 -14.23 -0.13 -10.07
CA THR A 152 -14.76 0.71 -8.99
C THR A 152 -15.57 -0.09 -7.97
N LEU A 153 -16.42 -1.01 -8.42
CA LEU A 153 -17.18 -1.88 -7.51
C LEU A 153 -16.24 -2.80 -6.73
N GLY A 154 -15.25 -3.40 -7.41
CA GLY A 154 -14.26 -4.28 -6.82
C GLY A 154 -13.42 -3.58 -5.75
N ARG A 155 -12.96 -2.36 -6.02
CA ARG A 155 -12.22 -1.53 -5.04
C ARG A 155 -13.05 -1.18 -3.81
N THR A 156 -14.35 -0.94 -4.01
CA THR A 156 -15.27 -0.64 -2.92
C THR A 156 -15.57 -1.88 -2.09
N ALA A 157 -15.77 -3.04 -2.74
CA ALA A 157 -15.90 -4.33 -2.10
C ALA A 157 -14.65 -4.69 -1.28
N ALA A 158 -13.46 -4.54 -1.87
CA ALA A 158 -12.17 -4.83 -1.23
C ALA A 158 -11.97 -4.09 0.10
N ARG A 159 -12.43 -2.84 0.19
CA ARG A 159 -12.41 -2.07 1.45
C ARG A 159 -13.24 -2.74 2.56
N GLY A 160 -14.41 -3.28 2.22
CA GLY A 160 -15.22 -4.03 3.17
C GLY A 160 -14.62 -5.40 3.51
N ILE A 161 -14.04 -6.08 2.52
CA ILE A 161 -13.38 -7.38 2.68
C ILE A 161 -12.24 -7.28 3.68
N GLU A 162 -11.31 -6.33 3.50
CA GLU A 162 -10.19 -6.17 4.43
C GLU A 162 -10.68 -5.71 5.82
N THR A 163 -11.73 -4.89 5.89
CA THR A 163 -12.30 -4.44 7.17
C THR A 163 -12.82 -5.62 7.97
N MET A 164 -13.49 -6.58 7.30
CA MET A 164 -13.99 -7.78 7.96
C MET A 164 -12.84 -8.70 8.40
N ALA A 165 -11.89 -8.97 7.51
CA ALA A 165 -10.74 -9.83 7.81
C ALA A 165 -9.90 -9.31 9.00
N ILE A 166 -9.54 -8.02 8.98
CA ILE A 166 -8.82 -7.38 10.09
C ILE A 166 -9.68 -7.37 11.35
N GLY A 167 -10.98 -7.10 11.21
CA GLY A 167 -11.96 -7.14 12.29
C GLY A 167 -11.95 -8.46 13.06
N GLU A 168 -11.97 -9.57 12.32
CA GLU A 168 -11.94 -10.93 12.87
C GLU A 168 -10.56 -11.28 13.48
N ALA A 169 -9.47 -10.85 12.85
CA ALA A 169 -8.11 -11.11 13.35
C ALA A 169 -7.80 -10.40 14.68
N MET A 170 -8.39 -9.22 14.92
CA MET A 170 -8.13 -8.41 16.13
C MET A 170 -8.41 -9.15 17.45
N GLU A 171 -9.40 -10.04 17.49
CA GLU A 171 -9.70 -10.82 18.70
C GLU A 171 -8.53 -11.74 19.09
N GLY A 172 -7.89 -12.35 18.10
CA GLY A 172 -6.70 -13.18 18.28
C GLY A 172 -5.53 -12.37 18.83
N TRP A 173 -5.21 -11.25 18.20
CA TRP A 173 -4.11 -10.38 18.62
C TRP A 173 -4.28 -9.82 20.04
N ILE A 174 -5.51 -9.44 20.43
CA ILE A 174 -5.80 -8.98 21.79
C ILE A 174 -5.60 -10.14 22.79
N THR A 175 -6.01 -11.35 22.42
CA THR A 175 -5.85 -12.53 23.27
C THR A 175 -4.36 -12.88 23.45
N GLU A 176 -3.56 -12.80 22.40
CA GLU A 176 -2.10 -12.98 22.44
C GLU A 176 -1.43 -11.94 23.35
N LEU A 177 -1.81 -10.66 23.23
CA LEU A 177 -1.32 -9.61 24.13
C LEU A 177 -1.64 -9.92 25.61
N VAL A 178 -2.89 -10.30 25.91
CA VAL A 178 -3.29 -10.66 27.28
C VAL A 178 -2.52 -11.87 27.78
N ALA A 179 -2.26 -12.86 26.93
CA ALA A 179 -1.48 -14.04 27.29
C ALA A 179 -0.01 -13.68 27.59
N ASN A 180 0.63 -12.84 26.76
CA ASN A 180 2.00 -12.37 26.99
C ASN A 180 2.14 -11.66 28.34
N ILE A 181 1.20 -10.75 28.65
CA ILE A 181 1.16 -10.04 29.93
C ILE A 181 0.99 -11.02 31.11
N LYS A 182 0.08 -12.01 30.98
CA LYS A 182 -0.13 -13.04 32.02
C LYS A 182 1.10 -13.92 32.24
N ASN A 183 1.89 -14.15 31.18
CA ASN A 183 3.14 -14.89 31.24
C ASN A 183 4.31 -14.06 31.80
N GLY A 184 4.06 -12.81 32.17
CA GLY A 184 5.03 -11.93 32.83
C GLY A 184 5.80 -11.02 31.88
N ASP A 185 5.58 -11.10 30.57
CA ASP A 185 6.19 -10.17 29.62
C ASP A 185 5.39 -8.87 29.57
N THR A 186 6.01 -7.81 30.05
CA THR A 186 5.45 -6.45 30.09
C THR A 186 6.38 -5.44 29.41
N GLN A 187 7.42 -5.92 28.72
CA GLN A 187 8.37 -5.04 28.03
C GLN A 187 7.68 -4.38 26.83
N THR A 188 7.77 -3.04 26.76
CA THR A 188 7.16 -2.22 25.69
C THR A 188 8.17 -1.31 24.98
N TYR A 189 9.43 -1.37 25.40
CA TYR A 189 10.50 -0.52 24.89
C TYR A 189 11.81 -1.28 24.81
N GLN A 190 12.51 -1.12 23.68
CA GLN A 190 13.88 -1.56 23.49
C GLN A 190 14.78 -0.31 23.44
N PRO A 191 15.77 -0.18 24.35
CA PRO A 191 16.73 0.91 24.28
C PRO A 191 17.50 0.91 22.97
N TYR A 192 17.79 2.11 22.45
CA TYR A 192 18.59 2.30 21.24
C TYR A 192 19.55 3.48 21.41
N GLU A 193 20.60 3.49 20.59
CA GLU A 193 21.51 4.62 20.45
C GLU A 193 21.39 5.20 19.04
N MET A 194 21.34 6.53 18.93
CA MET A 194 21.28 7.19 17.63
C MET A 194 22.64 7.07 16.92
N PRO A 195 22.73 6.40 15.76
CA PRO A 195 23.97 6.30 15.02
C PRO A 195 24.37 7.68 14.49
N ASP A 196 25.68 7.92 14.33
CA ASP A 196 26.18 9.16 13.73
C ASP A 196 25.72 9.30 12.28
N SER A 197 25.64 8.19 11.53
CA SER A 197 25.11 8.16 10.17
C SER A 197 24.41 6.83 9.86
N GLY A 198 23.47 6.85 8.93
CA GLY A 198 22.74 5.65 8.52
C GLY A 198 21.61 5.94 7.54
N MET A 199 21.05 4.88 6.97
CA MET A 199 19.86 4.94 6.12
C MET A 199 18.82 3.98 6.69
N GLY A 200 17.55 4.40 6.67
CA GLY A 200 16.45 3.58 7.17
C GLY A 200 15.22 3.71 6.28
N VAL A 201 14.43 2.65 6.24
CA VAL A 201 13.14 2.61 5.55
C VAL A 201 12.09 2.03 6.48
N GLY A 202 10.95 2.70 6.59
CA GLY A 202 9.73 2.17 7.21
C GLY A 202 8.69 1.96 6.12
N LEU A 203 8.24 0.72 5.94
CA LEU A 203 7.24 0.33 4.96
C LEU A 203 6.03 -0.21 5.68
N ASN A 204 4.85 0.31 5.37
CA ASN A 204 3.62 -0.13 6.00
C ASN A 204 2.41 0.16 5.09
N ASP A 205 1.31 -0.54 5.28
CA ASP A 205 0.08 -0.32 4.52
C ASP A 205 -0.96 0.38 5.40
N VAL A 206 -1.14 1.68 5.19
CA VAL A 206 -2.20 2.46 5.85
C VAL A 206 -3.55 2.23 5.13
N PRO A 207 -4.69 2.75 5.63
CA PRO A 207 -6.01 2.44 5.05
C PRO A 207 -6.13 2.72 3.55
N ARG A 208 -5.40 3.71 3.02
CA ARG A 208 -5.40 4.05 1.59
C ARG A 208 -4.38 3.28 0.76
N GLY A 209 -3.44 2.55 1.36
CA GLY A 209 -2.43 1.77 0.66
C GLY A 209 -1.04 1.91 1.22
N SER A 210 -0.08 1.69 0.33
CA SER A 210 1.33 1.55 0.66
C SER A 210 1.99 2.88 0.93
N LEU A 211 2.45 3.02 2.18
CA LEU A 211 3.19 4.15 2.69
C LEU A 211 4.65 3.73 2.89
N GLY A 212 5.57 4.54 2.38
CA GLY A 212 6.99 4.36 2.66
C GLY A 212 7.60 5.64 3.20
N HIS A 213 8.43 5.51 4.22
CA HIS A 213 9.24 6.59 4.79
C HIS A 213 10.71 6.20 4.64
N TRP A 214 11.52 7.05 4.01
CA TRP A 214 12.95 6.86 3.82
C TRP A 214 13.70 7.98 4.53
N VAL A 215 14.62 7.61 5.41
CA VAL A 215 15.45 8.54 6.18
C VAL A 215 16.93 8.31 5.90
N GLN A 216 17.68 9.41 5.79
CA GLN A 216 19.12 9.44 5.90
C GLN A 216 19.53 10.25 7.12
N ILE A 217 20.43 9.70 7.92
CA ILE A 217 20.96 10.31 9.12
C ILE A 217 22.43 10.68 8.87
N GLU A 218 22.82 11.87 9.31
CA GLU A 218 24.20 12.35 9.33
C GLU A 218 24.40 13.29 10.53
N ASN A 219 25.48 13.09 11.27
CA ASN A 219 25.78 13.78 12.52
C ASN A 219 24.60 13.75 13.51
N LYS A 220 23.94 12.58 13.64
CA LYS A 220 22.74 12.36 14.47
C LYS A 220 21.54 13.26 14.12
N LYS A 221 21.52 13.82 12.91
CA LYS A 221 20.43 14.65 12.38
C LYS A 221 19.86 14.02 11.12
N ILE A 222 18.61 14.33 10.82
CA ILE A 222 17.99 13.99 9.54
C ILE A 222 18.69 14.81 8.45
N LYS A 223 19.42 14.12 7.58
CA LYS A 223 20.05 14.69 6.37
C LYS A 223 19.04 14.80 5.24
N ASN A 224 18.28 13.72 5.02
CA ASN A 224 17.19 13.67 4.04
C ASN A 224 16.05 12.85 4.62
N TYR A 225 14.82 13.26 4.32
CA TYR A 225 13.62 12.51 4.67
C TYR A 225 12.62 12.65 3.54
N GLN A 226 12.25 11.52 2.94
CA GLN A 226 11.24 11.47 1.89
C GLN A 226 10.18 10.46 2.29
N TYR A 227 8.94 10.76 1.92
CA TYR A 227 7.82 9.88 2.15
C TYR A 227 7.00 9.77 0.87
N VAL A 228 6.62 8.56 0.52
CA VAL A 228 5.73 8.26 -0.61
C VAL A 228 4.42 7.75 -0.02
N VAL A 229 3.39 8.59 -0.09
CA VAL A 229 2.07 8.35 0.52
C VAL A 229 1.16 7.61 -0.45
N PRO A 230 0.17 6.84 0.01
CA PRO A 230 -0.69 6.07 -0.88
C PRO A 230 -1.40 6.88 -1.96
N SER A 231 -1.88 8.09 -1.61
CA SER A 231 -2.56 8.95 -2.59
C SER A 231 -1.61 9.62 -3.58
N THR A 232 -0.28 9.51 -3.38
CA THR A 232 0.73 10.00 -4.32
C THR A 232 0.89 9.02 -5.48
N TRP A 233 0.80 7.70 -5.23
CA TRP A 233 0.84 6.63 -6.23
C TRP A 233 -0.27 6.77 -7.27
#